data_AF-A0A5N8HKA6-F1
#
_entry.id   AF-A0A5N8HKA6-F1
#
_cell.length_a   1.000
_cell.length_b   1.000
_cell.length_c   1.000
_cell.angle_alpha   90.00
_cell.angle_beta   90.00
_cell.angle_gamma   90.00
#
_symmetry.space_group_name_H-M   'P 1'
#
loop_
_entity.id
_entity.type
_entity.pdbx_description
1 polymer ?
#
loop_
_entity_poly.entity_id
_entity_poly.type
_entity_poly.pdbx_seq_one_letter_code
_entity_poly.pdbx_strand_id
1 'polypeptide(L)'
;MERFLENAMYASRWLLAPVYFGLSLALVALALKFFQEIIHVLPNIFSMAESDLILVLLSLVDMTLVGGLLVMVMFSGYENFVSQLDISENKEKLNWLGKMDATSLKNKVAASIVAISSIH
;
A
#
# COMPACT_ATOMS: atom_id res chain seq x y z
N MET A 1 -15.57 -24.00 2.01
CA MET A 1 -14.30 -23.25 1.96
C MET A 1 -14.53 -21.76 1.78
N GLU A 2 -15.44 -21.34 0.89
CA GLU A 2 -15.79 -19.92 0.66
C GLU A 2 -16.21 -19.16 1.93
N ARG A 3 -17.13 -19.70 2.75
CA ARG A 3 -17.57 -19.08 4.02
C ARG A 3 -16.46 -18.89 5.07
N PHE A 4 -15.39 -19.69 5.03
CA PHE A 4 -14.25 -19.56 5.96
C PHE A 4 -13.31 -18.42 5.50
N LEU A 5 -13.09 -18.31 4.19
CA LEU A 5 -12.35 -17.20 3.57
C LEU A 5 -13.08 -15.87 3.77
N GLU A 6 -14.39 -15.86 3.60
CA GLU A 6 -15.24 -14.67 3.77
C GLU A 6 -15.19 -14.17 5.22
N ASN A 7 -15.38 -15.05 6.21
CA ASN A 7 -15.25 -14.71 7.62
C ASN A 7 -13.83 -14.27 8.00
N ALA A 8 -12.78 -14.88 7.42
CA ALA A 8 -11.40 -14.46 7.63
C ALA A 8 -11.13 -13.06 7.06
N MET A 9 -11.73 -12.71 5.92
CA MET A 9 -11.61 -11.37 5.34
C MET A 9 -12.39 -10.32 6.12
N TYR A 10 -13.58 -10.63 6.64
CA TYR A 10 -14.29 -9.72 7.54
C TYR A 10 -13.54 -9.50 8.87
N ALA A 11 -12.93 -10.55 9.43
CA ALA A 11 -12.11 -10.43 10.64
C ALA A 11 -10.84 -9.59 10.42
N SER A 12 -10.24 -9.64 9.23
CA SER A 12 -9.07 -8.84 8.83
C SER A 12 -9.33 -7.33 8.96
N ARG A 13 -10.52 -6.83 8.61
CA ARG A 13 -10.89 -5.40 8.78
C ARG A 13 -10.74 -4.92 10.22
N TRP A 14 -11.12 -5.76 11.18
CA TRP A 14 -11.05 -5.42 12.61
C TRP A 14 -9.62 -5.39 13.12
N LEU A 15 -8.72 -6.20 12.56
CA LEU A 15 -7.28 -6.16 12.85
C LEU A 15 -6.61 -4.92 12.25
N LEU A 16 -7.07 -4.46 11.09
CA LEU A 16 -6.49 -3.31 10.39
C LEU A 16 -6.78 -1.97 11.08
N ALA A 17 -7.95 -1.83 11.73
CA ALA A 17 -8.33 -0.60 12.44
C ALA A 17 -7.30 -0.16 13.52
N PRO A 18 -6.90 -1.00 14.50
CA PRO A 18 -5.90 -0.62 15.48
C PRO A 18 -4.51 -0.42 14.86
N VAL A 19 -4.17 -1.14 13.78
CA VAL A 19 -2.89 -0.96 13.08
C VAL A 19 -2.82 0.43 12.44
N TYR A 20 -3.85 0.86 11.69
CA TYR A 20 -3.86 2.20 11.09
C TYR A 20 -3.90 3.31 12.14
N PHE A 21 -4.57 3.08 13.27
CA PHE A 21 -4.52 4.00 14.40
C PHE A 21 -3.10 4.13 14.96
N GLY A 22 -2.39 3.01 15.14
CA GLY A 22 -0.99 2.99 15.54
C GLY A 22 -0.07 3.72 14.54
N LEU A 23 -0.26 3.50 13.24
CA LEU A 23 0.50 4.20 12.19
C LEU A 23 0.24 5.71 12.19
N SER A 24 -1.00 6.14 12.43
CA SER A 24 -1.33 7.57 12.59
C SER A 24 -0.63 8.18 13.81
N LEU A 25 -0.63 7.50 14.95
CA LEU A 25 0.11 7.95 16.14
C LEU A 25 1.62 8.00 15.90
N ALA A 26 2.17 7.01 15.17
CA ALA A 26 3.58 7.02 14.79
C ALA A 26 3.93 8.22 13.90
N LEU A 27 3.06 8.58 12.96
CA LEU A 27 3.24 9.76 12.11
C LEU A 27 3.22 11.06 12.93
N VAL A 28 2.30 11.17 13.90
CA VAL A 28 2.27 12.31 14.84
C VAL A 28 3.53 12.37 15.69
N ALA A 29 3.98 11.25 16.24
CA ALA A 29 5.21 11.17 17.03
C ALA A 29 6.43 11.58 16.21
N LEU A 30 6.53 11.13 14.95
CA LEU A 30 7.59 11.50 14.04
C LEU A 30 7.58 13.00 13.74
N ALA A 31 6.40 13.58 13.47
CA ALA A 31 6.26 15.02 13.26
C ALA A 31 6.71 15.82 14.48
N LEU A 32 6.30 15.42 15.68
CA LEU A 32 6.73 16.06 16.93
C LEU A 32 8.25 16.00 17.09
N LYS A 33 8.86 14.84 16.81
CA LYS A 33 10.31 14.68 16.89
C LYS A 33 11.06 15.54 15.87
N PHE A 34 10.56 15.63 14.65
CA PHE A 34 11.11 16.47 13.60
C PHE A 34 11.14 17.96 14.02
N PHE A 35 10.04 18.49 14.53
CA PHE A 35 10.00 19.88 15.01
C PHE A 35 10.85 20.10 16.26
N GLN A 36 10.90 19.13 17.17
CA GLN A 36 11.78 19.17 18.33
C GLN A 36 13.25 19.31 17.92
N GLU A 37 13.68 18.52 16.92
CA GLU A 37 15.05 18.53 16.42
C GLU A 37 15.39 19.88 15.78
N ILE A 38 14.47 20.44 14.97
CA ILE A 38 14.64 21.79 14.40
C ILE A 38 14.82 22.83 15.50
N ILE A 39 13.96 22.84 16.52
CA ILE A 39 14.03 23.81 17.62
C ILE A 39 15.34 23.66 18.41
N HIS A 40 15.87 22.45 18.52
CA HIS A 40 17.13 22.19 19.20
C HIS A 40 18.36 22.70 18.43
N VAL A 41 18.31 22.63 17.09
CA VAL A 41 19.43 22.92 16.21
C VAL A 41 19.52 24.40 15.86
N LEU A 42 18.38 25.06 15.69
CA LEU A 42 18.29 26.47 15.30
C LEU A 42 19.15 27.43 16.16
N PRO A 43 19.13 27.36 17.51
CA PRO A 43 19.96 28.25 18.33
C PRO A 43 21.45 27.90 18.29
N ASN A 44 21.80 26.65 18.00
CA ASN A 44 23.17 26.14 18.04
C ASN A 44 23.89 26.25 16.68
N ILE A 45 23.20 26.66 15.62
CA ILE A 45 23.68 26.60 14.22
C ILE A 45 24.99 27.37 13.99
N PHE A 46 25.21 28.47 14.71
CA PHE A 46 26.40 29.31 14.58
C PHE A 46 27.59 28.83 15.43
N SER A 47 27.34 27.91 16.36
CA SER A 47 28.35 27.34 17.26
C SER A 47 28.72 25.89 16.94
N MET A 48 27.95 25.22 16.07
CA MET A 48 28.17 23.84 15.66
C MET A 48 29.26 23.72 14.59
N ALA A 49 29.98 22.60 14.61
CA ALA A 49 30.87 22.24 13.52
C ALA A 49 30.06 21.87 12.26
N GLU A 50 30.65 22.11 11.08
CA GLU A 50 30.00 21.84 9.79
C GLU A 50 29.59 20.37 9.63
N SER A 51 30.42 19.43 10.10
CA SER A 51 30.12 17.99 10.09
C SER A 51 28.86 17.66 10.88
N ASP A 52 28.68 18.28 12.04
CA ASP A 52 27.56 17.99 12.93
C ASP A 52 26.26 18.53 12.34
N LEU A 53 26.32 19.71 11.71
CA LEU A 53 25.19 20.28 10.98
C LEU A 53 24.73 19.35 9.85
N ILE A 54 25.67 18.81 9.06
CA ILE A 54 25.35 17.87 7.98
C ILE A 54 24.67 16.61 8.53
N LEU A 55 25.18 16.04 9.64
CA LEU A 55 24.59 14.85 10.26
C LEU A 55 23.15 15.09 10.74
N VAL A 56 22.89 16.24 11.35
CA VAL A 56 21.54 16.62 11.76
C VAL A 56 20.62 16.77 10.55
N LEU A 57 21.07 17.44 9.49
CA LEU A 57 20.28 17.61 8.28
C LEU A 57 19.95 16.27 7.63
N LEU A 58 20.90 15.33 7.56
CA LEU A 58 20.66 13.97 7.07
C LEU A 58 19.60 13.26 7.93
N SER A 59 19.67 13.40 9.25
CA SER A 59 18.67 12.83 10.16
C SER A 59 17.26 13.41 9.92
N LEU A 60 17.14 14.72 9.70
CA LEU A 60 15.87 15.36 9.36
C LEU A 60 15.30 14.87 8.02
N VAL A 61 16.17 14.67 7.02
CA VAL A 61 15.78 14.08 5.73
C VAL A 61 15.29 12.64 5.92
N ASP A 62 16.02 11.83 6.68
CA ASP A 62 15.64 10.44 6.97
C ASP A 62 14.28 10.36 7.67
N MET A 63 14.03 11.21 8.68
CA MET A 63 12.72 11.29 9.33
C MET A 63 11.62 11.60 8.30
N THR A 64 11.87 12.55 7.39
CA THR A 64 10.91 12.92 6.35
C THR A 64 10.64 11.75 5.38
N LEU A 65 11.68 11.01 4.98
CA LEU A 65 11.54 9.82 4.14
C LEU A 65 10.74 8.72 4.84
N VAL A 66 11.00 8.47 6.12
CA VAL A 66 10.23 7.52 6.93
C VAL A 66 8.77 7.96 7.05
N GLY A 67 8.51 9.25 7.28
CA GLY A 67 7.15 9.80 7.31
C GLY A 67 6.41 9.60 5.98
N GLY A 68 7.06 9.89 4.85
CA GLY A 68 6.49 9.65 3.52
C GLY A 68 6.19 8.17 3.26
N LEU A 69 7.08 7.28 3.70
CA LEU A 69 6.90 5.84 3.59
C LEU A 69 5.73 5.34 4.46
N LEU A 70 5.59 5.84 5.69
CA LEU A 70 4.44 5.54 6.55
C LEU A 70 3.13 5.92 5.87
N VAL A 71 3.05 7.13 5.32
CA VAL A 71 1.85 7.61 4.60
C VAL A 71 1.55 6.71 3.39
N MET A 72 2.56 6.33 2.61
CA MET A 72 2.39 5.42 1.47
C MET A 72 1.85 4.06 1.92
N VAL A 73 2.39 3.49 3.00
CA VAL A 73 1.92 2.22 3.56
C VAL A 73 0.48 2.32 4.06
N MET A 74 0.10 3.44 4.67
CA MET A 74 -1.28 3.68 5.13
C MET A 74 -2.25 3.70 3.94
N PHE A 75 -1.97 4.49 2.90
CA PHE A 75 -2.86 4.59 1.74
C PHE A 75 -2.91 3.29 0.92
N SER A 76 -1.74 2.72 0.60
CA SER A 76 -1.66 1.48 -0.16
C SER A 76 -2.29 0.31 0.59
N GLY A 77 -2.09 0.23 1.91
CA GLY A 77 -2.74 -0.78 2.73
C GLY A 77 -4.27 -0.62 2.72
N TYR A 78 -4.76 0.61 2.87
CA TYR A 78 -6.21 0.87 2.87
C TYR A 78 -6.85 0.49 1.54
N GLU A 79 -6.21 0.87 0.42
CA GLU A 79 -6.68 0.53 -0.92
C GLU A 79 -6.70 -0.99 -1.16
N ASN A 80 -5.62 -1.69 -0.80
CA ASN A 80 -5.50 -3.12 -1.07
C ASN A 80 -6.40 -3.97 -0.17
N PHE A 81 -6.58 -3.60 1.11
CA PHE A 81 -7.25 -4.47 2.08
C PHE A 81 -8.62 -3.99 2.53
N VAL A 82 -8.92 -2.69 2.54
CA VAL A 82 -10.22 -2.19 3.02
C VAL A 82 -11.15 -1.84 1.86
N SER A 83 -10.64 -1.12 0.86
CA SER A 83 -11.40 -0.67 -0.31
C SER A 83 -11.86 -1.85 -1.19
N GLN A 84 -10.97 -2.80 -1.50
CA GLN A 84 -11.35 -3.99 -2.28
C GLN A 84 -12.40 -4.87 -1.58
N LEU A 85 -12.38 -4.94 -0.24
CA LEU A 85 -13.38 -5.67 0.56
C LEU A 85 -14.72 -4.93 0.68
N ASP A 86 -14.75 -3.61 0.48
CA ASP A 86 -15.98 -2.81 0.54
C ASP A 86 -16.76 -2.87 -0.77
N ILE A 87 -16.03 -2.99 -1.88
CA ILE A 87 -16.60 -3.10 -3.22
C ILE A 87 -17.28 -4.47 -3.44
N SER A 88 -16.98 -5.49 -2.61
CA SER A 88 -17.66 -6.79 -2.66
C SER A 88 -19.09 -6.80 -2.12
N GLU A 89 -19.55 -5.76 -1.42
CA GLU A 89 -20.90 -5.77 -0.82
C GLU A 89 -22.01 -5.30 -1.79
N ASN A 90 -21.66 -4.67 -2.93
CA ASN A 90 -22.67 -4.10 -3.82
C ASN A 90 -22.36 -4.18 -5.32
N LYS A 91 -21.90 -5.34 -5.82
CA LYS A 91 -22.10 -5.71 -7.22
C LYS A 91 -22.33 -7.21 -7.39
N GLU A 92 -23.52 -7.51 -7.89
CA GLU A 92 -23.77 -8.35 -9.07
C GLU A 92 -22.63 -8.27 -10.12
N LYS A 93 -21.47 -8.84 -9.82
CA LYS A 93 -20.37 -9.05 -10.78
C LYS A 93 -20.05 -10.53 -10.97
N LEU A 94 -21.01 -11.40 -10.66
CA LEU A 94 -21.08 -12.79 -11.10
C LEU A 94 -21.83 -12.97 -12.44
N ASN A 95 -21.81 -11.97 -13.34
CA ASN A 95 -22.34 -12.14 -14.71
C ASN A 95 -21.27 -12.04 -15.80
N TRP A 96 -20.03 -11.63 -15.48
CA TRP A 96 -18.95 -11.55 -16.46
C TRP A 96 -17.96 -12.73 -16.38
N LEU A 97 -17.79 -13.34 -15.20
CA LEU A 97 -17.02 -14.60 -15.07
C LEU A 97 -17.72 -15.80 -15.71
N GLY A 98 -19.02 -15.68 -16.04
CA GLY A 98 -19.80 -16.70 -16.73
C GLY A 98 -19.85 -16.55 -18.25
N LYS A 99 -19.24 -15.51 -18.83
CA LYS A 99 -19.25 -15.27 -20.29
C LYS A 99 -17.89 -14.93 -20.91
N MET A 100 -16.77 -15.17 -20.21
CA MET A 100 -15.54 -15.54 -20.92
C MET A 100 -15.71 -16.99 -21.38
N ASP A 101 -16.50 -17.08 -22.44
CA ASP A 101 -16.89 -18.26 -23.18
C ASP A 101 -15.65 -19.14 -23.42
N ALA A 102 -15.53 -20.21 -22.63
CA ALA A 102 -14.50 -21.23 -22.82
C ALA A 102 -14.48 -21.74 -24.27
N THR A 103 -15.60 -21.61 -25.00
CA THR A 103 -15.70 -21.86 -26.45
C THR A 103 -14.91 -20.84 -27.26
N SER A 104 -15.04 -19.54 -27.02
CA SER A 104 -14.23 -18.49 -27.66
C SER A 104 -12.73 -18.66 -27.37
N LEU A 105 -12.37 -19.07 -26.15
CA LEU A 105 -10.97 -19.32 -25.78
C LEU A 105 -10.44 -20.59 -26.47
N LYS A 106 -11.22 -21.68 -26.50
CA LYS A 106 -10.90 -22.89 -27.28
C LYS A 106 -10.74 -22.60 -28.77
N ASN A 107 -11.63 -21.80 -29.35
CA ASN A 107 -11.58 -21.46 -30.76
C ASN A 107 -10.36 -20.62 -31.11
N LYS A 108 -9.98 -19.66 -30.25
CA LYS A 108 -8.75 -18.87 -30.44
C LYS A 108 -7.49 -19.73 -30.33
N VAL A 109 -7.44 -20.63 -29.36
CA VAL A 109 -6.31 -21.57 -29.19
C VAL A 109 -6.23 -22.53 -30.39
N ALA A 110 -7.36 -23.10 -30.82
CA ALA A 110 -7.41 -23.97 -32.00
C ALA A 110 -6.96 -23.24 -33.27
N ALA A 111 -7.41 -21.99 -33.48
CA ALA A 111 -6.99 -21.17 -34.61
C ALA A 111 -5.48 -20.87 -34.59
N SER A 112 -4.90 -20.56 -33.41
CA SER A 112 -3.45 -20.36 -33.27
C SER A 112 -2.65 -21.62 -33.57
N ILE A 113 -3.11 -22.79 -33.12
CA ILE A 113 -2.44 -24.07 -33.40
C ILE A 113 -2.45 -24.39 -34.90
N VAL A 114 -3.60 -24.23 -35.56
CA VAL A 114 -3.74 -24.46 -37.02
C VAL A 114 -2.86 -23.49 -37.81
N ALA A 115 -2.82 -22.21 -37.42
CA ALA A 115 -1.97 -21.22 -38.08
C ALA A 115 -0.48 -21.59 -37.98
N ILE A 116 0.00 -22.01 -36.80
CA ILE A 116 1.38 -22.46 -36.61
C ILE A 116 1.66 -23.73 -37.42
N SER A 117 0.75 -24.70 -37.43
CA SER A 117 0.96 -25.95 -38.17
C SER A 117 0.90 -25.77 -39.69
N SER A 118 0.30 -24.69 -40.19
CA SER A 118 0.15 -24.42 -41.63
C SER A 118 1.37 -23.79 -42.31
N ILE A 119 2.38 -23.39 -41.52
CA ILE A 119 3.63 -22.77 -42.02
C ILE A 119 4.73 -23.84 -42.23
N HIS A 120 4.49 -25.09 -41.84
CA HIS A 120 5.36 -26.25 -42.08
C HIS A 120 4.69 -27.23 -43.05
#